data_AF-A0A960ZMS6-F1
#
_entry.id   AF-A0A960ZMS6-F1
#
_cell.length_a   1.000
_cell.length_b   1.000
_cell.length_c   1.000
_cell.angle_alpha   90.00
_cell.angle_beta   90.00
_cell.angle_gamma   90.00
#
_symmetry.space_group_name_H-M   'P 1'
#
loop_
_entity.id
_entity.type
_entity.pdbx_description
1 polymer ?
#
loop_
_entity_poly.entity_id
_entity_poly.type
_entity_poly.pdbx_seq_one_letter_code
_entity_poly.pdbx_strand_id
1 'polypeptide(L)'
;MENCFEFPEIPTDQLPKVDSAADLKKLPDEDLPKLAENIRRTLIRCLANTGGHLGPNLGVVELTIALHRVFNTPDDKFVFDVSHQGYVHKMLTGRWDQIHTIRTYEGLNGFLLRTESEHDCYGAGHAGTAVSAALGMASARDLLGKDEHVVAVAGDAAFTCGPTFEALNNIAVTTKRFILVLNDNEWSIDRNVGAIAKYFHALQTSSTYAHIHDKAAEFVERLAGKSIRNIASRVESGAKNLLFPNVLFEKFGMHYYGPIDGHDIDLLVKTFEFLKDQDQPVVLHVITEKGRGYEPAKANPMKFHGLGPYKTETGETPPGGDPTYSQIYGTHLGKFGLKDDKIVAVTAAMPSGTGLVEFQKVVPDRYYDVGIAEEHAALFACGQAVQGLKPFLTIY
;
A
#
# COMPACT_ATOMS: atom_id res chain seq x y z
N MET A 1 7.01 2.37 -30.58
CA MET A 1 6.43 1.06 -30.25
C MET A 1 7.51 -0.01 -30.47
N GLU A 2 8.54 -0.04 -29.62
CA GLU A 2 9.69 -0.94 -29.82
C GLU A 2 10.31 -1.47 -28.50
N ASN A 3 9.53 -1.52 -27.42
CA ASN A 3 9.91 -2.12 -26.12
C ASN A 3 8.86 -3.14 -25.64
N CYS A 4 8.27 -3.91 -26.55
CA CYS A 4 7.32 -4.96 -26.20
C CYS A 4 8.07 -6.29 -26.09
N PHE A 5 8.56 -6.60 -24.89
CA PHE A 5 8.76 -7.98 -24.51
C PHE A 5 7.41 -8.70 -24.57
N GLU A 6 7.27 -9.69 -25.45
CA GLU A 6 6.17 -10.64 -25.36
C GLU A 6 6.48 -11.62 -24.22
N PHE A 7 5.64 -11.61 -23.19
CA PHE A 7 5.72 -12.58 -22.11
C PHE A 7 5.44 -13.99 -22.67
N PRO A 8 6.27 -15.01 -22.39
CA PRO A 8 6.59 -16.03 -23.40
C PRO A 8 5.55 -17.12 -23.69
N GLU A 9 4.38 -17.15 -23.03
CA GLU A 9 3.53 -18.37 -23.11
C GLU A 9 2.07 -18.17 -23.55
N ILE A 10 1.49 -16.97 -23.45
CA ILE A 10 0.11 -16.70 -23.91
C ILE A 10 0.04 -15.27 -24.48
N PRO A 11 -0.45 -15.04 -25.71
CA PRO A 11 -0.71 -13.70 -26.23
C PRO A 11 -1.65 -12.90 -25.30
N THR A 12 -1.36 -11.62 -25.06
CA THR A 12 -2.10 -10.80 -24.05
C THR A 12 -3.59 -10.62 -24.41
N ASP A 13 -3.92 -10.69 -25.69
CA ASP A 13 -5.28 -10.67 -26.25
C ASP A 13 -6.12 -11.92 -25.96
N GLN A 14 -5.48 -13.01 -25.48
CA GLN A 14 -6.17 -14.23 -25.05
C GLN A 14 -6.45 -14.26 -23.54
N LEU A 15 -5.96 -13.27 -22.79
CA LEU A 15 -6.23 -13.14 -21.36
C LEU A 15 -7.50 -12.29 -21.13
N PRO A 16 -8.30 -12.60 -20.09
CA PRO A 16 -9.51 -11.85 -19.82
C PRO A 16 -9.18 -10.40 -19.48
N LYS A 17 -10.04 -9.49 -19.95
CA LYS A 17 -10.06 -8.07 -19.62
C LYS A 17 -11.46 -7.75 -19.10
N VAL A 18 -11.55 -6.91 -18.09
CA VAL A 18 -12.81 -6.40 -17.56
C VAL A 18 -12.79 -4.87 -17.59
N ASP A 19 -13.91 -4.27 -17.96
CA ASP A 19 -14.02 -2.80 -18.05
C ASP A 19 -14.83 -2.21 -16.88
N SER A 20 -15.41 -3.05 -16.03
CA SER A 20 -16.18 -2.62 -14.86
C SER A 20 -16.14 -3.62 -13.71
N ALA A 21 -16.46 -3.16 -12.50
CA ALA A 21 -16.65 -4.04 -11.34
C ALA A 21 -17.77 -5.07 -11.58
N ALA A 22 -18.81 -4.72 -12.35
CA ALA A 22 -19.89 -5.63 -12.68
C ALA A 22 -19.43 -6.78 -13.59
N ASP A 23 -18.53 -6.51 -14.54
CA ASP A 23 -17.92 -7.54 -15.39
C ASP A 23 -16.97 -8.41 -14.58
N LEU A 24 -16.19 -7.80 -13.68
CA LEU A 24 -15.33 -8.53 -12.77
C LEU A 24 -16.12 -9.54 -11.93
N LYS A 25 -17.30 -9.19 -11.41
CA LYS A 25 -18.16 -10.10 -10.62
C LYS A 25 -18.80 -11.23 -11.42
N LYS A 26 -18.88 -11.11 -12.75
CA LYS A 26 -19.36 -12.17 -13.64
C LYS A 26 -18.26 -13.12 -14.09
N LEU A 27 -17.00 -12.69 -13.99
CA LEU A 27 -15.86 -13.51 -14.40
C LEU A 27 -15.81 -14.79 -13.53
N PRO A 28 -15.63 -15.98 -14.13
CA PRO A 28 -15.44 -17.23 -13.39
C PRO A 28 -14.20 -17.16 -12.49
N ASP A 29 -14.23 -17.83 -11.34
CA ASP A 29 -13.12 -17.81 -10.38
C ASP A 29 -11.81 -18.34 -10.98
N GLU A 30 -11.90 -19.34 -11.86
CA GLU A 30 -10.79 -19.93 -12.61
C GLU A 30 -10.09 -18.97 -13.59
N ASP A 31 -10.75 -17.87 -13.96
CA ASP A 31 -10.20 -16.85 -14.85
C ASP A 31 -9.59 -15.65 -14.10
N LEU A 32 -9.80 -15.54 -12.78
CA LEU A 32 -9.22 -14.47 -11.95
C LEU A 32 -7.67 -14.46 -11.97
N PRO A 33 -6.96 -15.62 -11.91
CA PRO A 33 -5.52 -15.63 -12.06
C PRO A 33 -5.04 -15.13 -13.43
N LYS A 34 -5.77 -15.46 -14.50
CA LYS A 34 -5.46 -14.99 -15.86
C LYS A 34 -5.69 -13.49 -16.01
N LEU A 35 -6.72 -12.96 -15.35
CA LEU A 35 -6.95 -11.51 -15.27
C LEU A 35 -5.80 -10.81 -14.54
N ALA A 36 -5.36 -11.34 -13.40
CA ALA A 36 -4.23 -10.81 -12.65
C ALA A 36 -2.96 -10.77 -13.50
N GLU A 37 -2.72 -11.82 -14.29
CA GLU A 37 -1.63 -11.85 -15.26
C GLU A 37 -1.77 -10.76 -16.33
N ASN A 38 -2.95 -10.58 -16.92
CA ASN A 38 -3.19 -9.54 -17.93
C ASN A 38 -2.93 -8.13 -17.38
N ILE A 39 -3.40 -7.86 -16.15
CA ILE A 39 -3.17 -6.59 -15.46
C ILE A 39 -1.66 -6.33 -15.34
N ARG A 40 -0.90 -7.31 -14.84
CA ARG A 40 0.56 -7.16 -14.67
C ARG A 40 1.25 -6.88 -15.99
N ARG A 41 0.96 -7.68 -17.03
CA ARG A 41 1.57 -7.52 -18.36
C ARG A 41 1.25 -6.16 -18.96
N THR A 42 0.00 -5.71 -18.83
CA THR A 42 -0.43 -4.38 -19.27
C THR A 42 0.31 -3.27 -18.53
N LEU A 43 0.40 -3.35 -17.20
CA LEU A 43 1.14 -2.36 -16.40
C LEU A 43 2.62 -2.31 -16.79
N ILE A 44 3.29 -3.46 -16.90
CA ILE A 44 4.72 -3.53 -17.25
C ILE A 44 4.96 -2.91 -18.64
N ARG A 45 4.10 -3.19 -19.62
CA ARG A 45 4.22 -2.63 -20.98
C ARG A 45 3.92 -1.13 -21.03
N CYS A 46 2.85 -0.69 -20.38
CA CYS A 46 2.40 0.71 -20.44
C CYS A 46 3.39 1.63 -19.70
N LEU A 47 3.76 1.27 -18.47
CA LEU A 47 4.67 2.08 -17.65
C LEU A 47 6.12 2.04 -18.16
N ALA A 48 6.49 1.11 -19.03
CA ALA A 48 7.77 1.17 -19.73
C ALA A 48 7.94 2.44 -20.57
N ASN A 49 6.83 3.02 -21.04
CA ASN A 49 6.84 4.24 -21.85
C ASN A 49 6.68 5.52 -21.02
N THR A 50 5.86 5.49 -19.96
CA THR A 50 5.53 6.68 -19.17
C THR A 50 6.22 6.75 -17.81
N GLY A 51 6.78 5.65 -17.33
CA GLY A 51 7.23 5.49 -15.95
C GLY A 51 6.07 5.39 -14.96
N GLY A 52 6.35 5.62 -13.67
CA GLY A 52 5.37 5.64 -12.60
C GLY A 52 5.56 4.54 -11.56
N HIS A 53 4.54 4.32 -10.73
CA HIS A 53 4.65 3.47 -9.54
C HIS A 53 4.41 1.98 -9.85
N LEU A 54 5.30 1.35 -10.61
CA LEU A 54 5.10 -0.04 -11.06
C LEU A 54 5.11 -1.05 -9.90
N GLY A 55 6.17 -1.04 -9.08
CA GLY A 55 6.36 -2.02 -8.01
C GLY A 55 5.18 -2.15 -7.05
N PRO A 56 4.68 -1.03 -6.48
CA PRO A 56 3.49 -1.05 -5.62
C PRO A 56 2.25 -1.64 -6.29
N ASN A 57 2.00 -1.32 -7.57
CA ASN A 57 0.83 -1.81 -8.29
C ASN A 57 0.90 -3.30 -8.63
N LEU A 58 2.09 -3.82 -8.94
CA LEU A 58 2.28 -5.27 -9.17
C LEU A 58 2.02 -6.11 -7.91
N GLY A 59 2.28 -5.55 -6.73
CA GLY A 59 2.05 -6.22 -5.44
C GLY A 59 0.59 -6.28 -5.01
N VAL A 60 -0.27 -5.37 -5.47
CA VAL A 60 -1.67 -5.28 -5.01
C VAL A 60 -2.70 -5.79 -6.03
N VAL A 61 -2.27 -6.49 -7.09
CA VAL A 61 -3.17 -6.94 -8.16
C VAL A 61 -4.29 -7.82 -7.61
N GLU A 62 -3.96 -8.90 -6.91
CA GLU A 62 -4.93 -9.83 -6.34
C GLU A 62 -5.79 -9.18 -5.25
N LEU A 63 -5.16 -8.41 -4.36
CA LEU A 63 -5.85 -7.63 -3.33
C LEU A 63 -6.93 -6.72 -3.93
N THR A 64 -6.59 -6.01 -5.01
CA THR A 64 -7.52 -5.08 -5.66
C THR A 64 -8.63 -5.82 -6.42
N ILE A 65 -8.32 -6.96 -7.05
CA ILE A 65 -9.33 -7.84 -7.64
C ILE A 65 -10.33 -8.29 -6.57
N ALA A 66 -9.85 -8.77 -5.42
CA ALA A 66 -10.70 -9.26 -4.34
C ALA A 66 -11.61 -8.16 -3.77
N LEU A 67 -11.08 -6.95 -3.56
CA LEU A 67 -11.87 -5.79 -3.15
C LEU A 67 -13.03 -5.51 -4.12
N HIS A 68 -12.76 -5.48 -5.43
CA HIS A 68 -13.79 -5.22 -6.44
C HIS A 68 -14.74 -6.41 -6.69
N ARG A 69 -14.37 -7.64 -6.31
CA ARG A 69 -15.31 -8.78 -6.30
C ARG A 69 -16.34 -8.64 -5.18
N VAL A 70 -15.93 -8.23 -3.99
CA VAL A 70 -16.78 -8.22 -2.78
C VAL A 70 -17.59 -6.93 -2.61
N PHE A 71 -16.96 -5.77 -2.85
CA PHE A 71 -17.56 -4.45 -2.64
C PHE A 71 -18.01 -3.82 -3.96
N ASN A 72 -18.78 -2.73 -3.91
CA ASN A 72 -19.31 -2.01 -5.07
C ASN A 72 -18.98 -0.53 -5.00
N THR A 73 -17.94 -0.09 -5.69
CA THR A 73 -17.69 1.36 -5.90
C THR A 73 -18.54 1.86 -7.09
N PRO A 74 -19.07 3.10 -7.08
CA PRO A 74 -18.79 4.20 -6.16
C PRO A 74 -19.58 4.20 -4.85
N ASP A 75 -20.54 3.31 -4.64
CA ASP A 75 -21.35 3.28 -3.42
C ASP A 75 -20.47 3.05 -2.18
N ASP A 76 -19.77 1.91 -2.15
CA ASP A 76 -18.70 1.61 -1.21
C ASP A 76 -17.46 2.46 -1.49
N LYS A 77 -16.77 2.86 -0.42
CA LYS A 77 -15.62 3.78 -0.49
C LYS A 77 -14.32 3.01 -0.31
N PHE A 78 -13.45 3.10 -1.31
CA PHE A 78 -12.06 2.66 -1.20
C PHE A 78 -11.15 3.87 -1.05
N VAL A 79 -10.46 3.97 0.08
CA VAL A 79 -9.52 5.05 0.36
C VAL A 79 -8.12 4.45 0.40
N PHE A 80 -7.37 4.63 -0.69
CA PHE A 80 -5.98 4.17 -0.78
C PHE A 80 -5.01 5.23 -0.24
N ASP A 81 -4.14 4.84 0.70
CA ASP A 81 -3.11 5.72 1.26
C ASP A 81 -2.01 6.00 0.25
N VAL A 82 -1.60 7.28 0.09
CA VAL A 82 -0.80 7.82 -1.03
C VAL A 82 -1.45 7.59 -2.41
N SER A 83 -2.33 6.60 -2.55
CA SER A 83 -3.06 6.19 -3.75
C SER A 83 -2.20 5.87 -5.00
N HIS A 84 -0.88 5.85 -4.86
CA HIS A 84 0.07 5.42 -5.90
C HIS A 84 -0.09 3.94 -6.29
N GLN A 85 -0.57 3.10 -5.39
CA GLN A 85 -0.98 1.70 -5.61
C GLN A 85 -2.42 1.56 -6.14
N GLY A 86 -2.98 2.62 -6.72
CA GLY A 86 -4.35 2.66 -7.24
C GLY A 86 -4.50 2.35 -8.73
N TYR A 87 -3.46 1.96 -9.47
CA TYR A 87 -3.54 1.81 -10.93
C TYR A 87 -4.42 0.61 -11.32
N VAL A 88 -4.32 -0.50 -10.58
CA VAL A 88 -5.21 -1.65 -10.76
C VAL A 88 -6.67 -1.25 -10.51
N HIS A 89 -6.92 -0.40 -9.51
CA HIS A 89 -8.25 0.14 -9.25
C HIS A 89 -8.74 0.98 -10.44
N LYS A 90 -7.91 1.86 -11.02
CA LYS A 90 -8.26 2.59 -12.25
C LYS A 90 -8.61 1.66 -13.40
N MET A 91 -7.81 0.62 -13.62
CA MET A 91 -8.03 -0.37 -14.69
C MET A 91 -9.39 -1.07 -14.54
N LEU A 92 -9.74 -1.51 -13.33
CA LEU A 92 -11.00 -2.22 -13.04
C LEU A 92 -12.24 -1.30 -12.98
N THR A 93 -12.06 0.01 -13.14
CA THR A 93 -13.11 1.04 -13.08
C THR A 93 -13.18 1.85 -14.37
N GLY A 94 -13.13 1.18 -15.52
CA GLY A 94 -13.35 1.77 -16.84
C GLY A 94 -12.18 2.55 -17.44
N ARG A 95 -11.01 2.57 -16.78
CA ARG A 95 -9.83 3.31 -17.25
C ARG A 95 -8.70 2.41 -17.75
N TRP A 96 -8.97 1.11 -17.97
CA TRP A 96 -7.97 0.17 -18.47
C TRP A 96 -7.30 0.66 -19.76
N ASP A 97 -8.10 1.06 -20.76
CA ASP A 97 -7.57 1.46 -22.08
C ASP A 97 -6.83 2.80 -22.04
N GLN A 98 -6.95 3.56 -20.96
CA GLN A 98 -6.27 4.84 -20.76
C GLN A 98 -4.97 4.70 -19.94
N ILE A 99 -4.67 3.51 -19.39
CA ILE A 99 -3.53 3.34 -18.48
C ILE A 99 -2.18 3.70 -19.11
N HIS A 100 -2.08 3.63 -20.44
CA HIS A 100 -0.90 4.01 -21.21
C HIS A 100 -0.59 5.52 -21.21
N THR A 101 -1.51 6.38 -20.74
CA THR A 101 -1.33 7.84 -20.64
C THR A 101 -1.01 8.30 -19.22
N ILE A 102 -0.83 7.38 -18.27
CA ILE A 102 -0.67 7.76 -16.86
C ILE A 102 0.58 8.62 -16.67
N ARG A 103 0.44 9.69 -15.87
CA ARG A 103 1.47 10.72 -15.57
C ARG A 103 1.94 11.53 -16.78
N THR A 104 1.22 11.51 -17.90
CA THR A 104 1.47 12.44 -19.01
C THR A 104 0.55 13.65 -18.92
N TYR A 105 0.94 14.76 -19.56
CA TYR A 105 0.06 15.91 -19.74
C TYR A 105 -1.27 15.46 -20.38
N GLU A 106 -2.40 15.92 -19.83
CA GLU A 106 -3.77 15.53 -20.22
C GLU A 106 -4.10 14.02 -20.15
N GLY A 107 -3.21 13.21 -19.56
CA GLY A 107 -3.41 11.80 -19.30
C GLY A 107 -3.95 11.50 -17.90
N LEU A 108 -3.98 10.21 -17.53
CA LEU A 108 -4.41 9.80 -16.19
C LEU A 108 -3.45 10.32 -15.12
N ASN A 109 -4.00 10.70 -13.96
CA ASN A 109 -3.21 11.08 -12.80
C ASN A 109 -2.45 9.86 -12.24
N GLY A 110 -1.22 10.09 -11.75
CA GLY A 110 -0.40 9.06 -11.09
C GLY A 110 -0.87 8.66 -9.69
N PHE A 111 -1.99 9.25 -9.25
CA PHE A 111 -2.69 9.03 -8.00
C PHE A 111 -4.18 8.95 -8.29
N LEU A 112 -4.98 8.49 -7.33
CA LEU A 112 -6.44 8.59 -7.45
C LEU A 112 -6.86 10.06 -7.37
N LEU A 113 -7.79 10.48 -8.23
CA LEU A 113 -8.20 11.88 -8.34
C LEU A 113 -9.72 11.96 -8.49
N ARG A 114 -10.38 12.66 -7.55
CA ARG A 114 -11.85 12.77 -7.50
C ARG A 114 -12.47 13.35 -8.78
N THR A 115 -11.79 14.28 -9.43
CA THR A 115 -12.28 14.87 -10.70
C THR A 115 -12.04 13.97 -11.90
N GLU A 116 -11.26 12.89 -11.76
CA GLU A 116 -10.98 11.92 -12.82
C GLU A 116 -12.02 10.78 -12.86
N SER A 117 -12.55 10.36 -11.70
CA SER A 117 -13.53 9.28 -11.62
C SER A 117 -14.35 9.34 -10.34
N GLU A 118 -15.62 8.93 -10.42
CA GLU A 118 -16.50 8.73 -9.26
C GLU A 118 -16.00 7.64 -8.29
N HIS A 119 -15.19 6.71 -8.80
CA HIS A 119 -14.58 5.65 -8.00
C HIS A 119 -13.42 6.14 -7.12
N ASP A 120 -12.81 7.28 -7.46
CA ASP A 120 -11.67 7.88 -6.77
C ASP A 120 -12.16 8.79 -5.63
N CYS A 121 -12.75 8.23 -4.58
CA CYS A 121 -13.56 8.99 -3.62
C CYS A 121 -12.83 10.05 -2.75
N TYR A 122 -11.49 9.98 -2.62
CA TYR A 122 -10.70 10.94 -1.84
C TYR A 122 -9.53 11.52 -2.65
N GLY A 123 -8.64 10.66 -3.14
CA GLY A 123 -7.43 11.05 -3.86
C GLY A 123 -6.36 11.66 -2.95
N ALA A 124 -5.38 10.84 -2.56
CA ALA A 124 -4.26 11.27 -1.73
C ALA A 124 -2.97 11.22 -2.55
N GLY A 125 -2.06 12.17 -2.34
CA GLY A 125 -0.65 12.04 -2.72
C GLY A 125 0.27 11.93 -1.49
N HIS A 126 -0.13 12.53 -0.37
CA HIS A 126 0.56 12.39 0.90
C HIS A 126 0.20 11.07 1.60
N ALA A 127 1.18 10.50 2.30
CA ALA A 127 1.03 9.30 3.11
C ALA A 127 0.33 9.58 4.45
N GLY A 128 -0.22 8.53 5.04
CA GLY A 128 -0.86 8.56 6.36
C GLY A 128 -2.23 9.22 6.39
N THR A 129 -2.80 9.57 5.24
CA THR A 129 -4.06 10.31 5.14
C THR A 129 -5.29 9.41 5.04
N ALA A 130 -5.15 8.19 4.52
CA ALA A 130 -6.29 7.36 4.17
C ALA A 130 -7.11 6.91 5.38
N VAL A 131 -6.47 6.49 6.47
CA VAL A 131 -7.17 5.98 7.66
C VAL A 131 -8.05 7.06 8.28
N SER A 132 -7.53 8.29 8.41
CA SER A 132 -8.25 9.43 8.95
C SER A 132 -9.37 9.91 8.01
N ALA A 133 -9.09 10.01 6.71
CA ALA A 133 -10.08 10.38 5.71
C ALA A 133 -11.24 9.37 5.63
N ALA A 134 -10.92 8.08 5.64
CA ALA A 134 -11.90 7.01 5.70
C ALA A 134 -12.73 7.08 6.99
N LEU A 135 -12.11 7.38 8.14
CA LEU A 135 -12.86 7.54 9.39
C LEU A 135 -13.88 8.68 9.30
N GLY A 136 -13.48 9.80 8.69
CA GLY A 136 -14.40 10.90 8.39
C GLY A 136 -15.56 10.48 7.48
N MET A 137 -15.30 9.68 6.44
CA MET A 137 -16.34 9.14 5.56
C MET A 137 -17.29 8.19 6.31
N ALA A 138 -16.76 7.30 7.17
CA ALA A 138 -17.56 6.40 7.97
C ALA A 138 -18.43 7.15 8.99
N SER A 139 -17.90 8.19 9.63
CA SER A 139 -18.66 9.07 10.51
C SER A 139 -19.79 9.79 9.76
N ALA A 140 -19.52 10.30 8.56
CA ALA A 140 -20.53 10.93 7.72
C ALA A 140 -21.64 9.96 7.30
N ARG A 141 -21.28 8.74 6.90
CA ARG A 141 -22.25 7.66 6.61
C ARG A 141 -23.18 7.41 7.79
N ASP A 142 -22.62 7.25 9.00
CA ASP A 142 -23.38 6.95 10.21
C ASP A 142 -24.35 8.09 10.58
N LEU A 143 -23.89 9.34 10.50
CA LEU A 143 -24.72 10.53 10.76
C LEU A 143 -25.84 10.72 9.73
N LEU A 144 -25.61 10.30 8.49
CA LEU A 144 -26.59 10.38 7.40
C LEU A 144 -27.52 9.15 7.34
N GLY A 145 -27.36 8.18 8.25
CA GLY A 145 -28.19 6.97 8.29
C GLY A 145 -28.01 6.07 7.07
N LYS A 146 -26.84 6.11 6.43
CA LYS A 146 -26.51 5.27 5.28
C LYS A 146 -25.78 3.99 5.70
N ASP A 147 -25.54 3.09 4.75
CA ASP A 147 -25.04 1.75 5.02
C ASP A 147 -23.84 1.32 4.16
N GLU A 148 -23.26 2.20 3.33
CA GLU A 148 -22.10 1.85 2.51
C GLU A 148 -20.88 1.38 3.32
N HIS A 149 -20.07 0.50 2.74
CA HIS A 149 -18.81 0.08 3.36
C HIS A 149 -17.72 1.11 3.09
N VAL A 150 -16.87 1.33 4.10
CA VAL A 150 -15.70 2.19 4.00
C VAL A 150 -14.46 1.35 4.28
N VAL A 151 -13.60 1.22 3.28
CA VAL A 151 -12.38 0.42 3.32
C VAL A 151 -11.17 1.33 3.11
N ALA A 152 -10.34 1.44 4.13
CA ALA A 152 -9.04 2.10 4.04
C ALA A 152 -7.97 1.08 3.66
N VAL A 153 -7.16 1.35 2.63
CA VAL A 153 -6.05 0.50 2.21
C VAL A 153 -4.74 1.25 2.44
N ALA A 154 -4.02 0.86 3.48
CA ALA A 154 -2.80 1.53 3.92
C ALA A 154 -1.60 0.58 3.83
N GLY A 155 -0.48 1.07 3.28
CA GLY A 155 0.79 0.36 3.37
C GLY A 155 1.31 0.34 4.80
N ASP A 156 2.19 -0.60 5.13
CA ASP A 156 2.92 -0.65 6.40
C ASP A 156 3.64 0.66 6.75
N ALA A 157 4.18 1.36 5.74
CA ALA A 157 4.80 2.68 5.91
C ALA A 157 3.85 3.77 6.43
N ALA A 158 2.54 3.68 6.14
CA ALA A 158 1.55 4.65 6.64
C ALA A 158 1.41 4.59 8.17
N PHE A 159 1.74 3.45 8.78
CA PHE A 159 1.78 3.28 10.23
C PHE A 159 3.06 3.84 10.86
N THR A 160 3.83 4.65 10.12
CA THR A 160 4.83 5.57 10.68
C THR A 160 4.32 7.00 10.78
N CYS A 161 3.18 7.30 10.16
CA CYS A 161 2.60 8.64 10.12
C CYS A 161 1.75 8.92 11.36
N GLY A 162 1.92 10.11 11.95
CA GLY A 162 1.13 10.58 13.10
C GLY A 162 -0.39 10.49 12.87
N PRO A 163 -0.92 11.04 11.76
CA PRO A 163 -2.36 11.02 11.48
C PRO A 163 -2.98 9.61 11.41
N THR A 164 -2.19 8.58 11.09
CA THR A 164 -2.68 7.20 11.11
C THR A 164 -2.93 6.72 12.54
N PHE A 165 -2.02 7.00 13.48
CA PHE A 165 -2.23 6.67 14.90
C PHE A 165 -3.33 7.51 15.55
N GLU A 166 -3.43 8.78 15.18
CA GLU A 166 -4.53 9.64 15.61
C GLU A 166 -5.88 9.07 15.17
N ALA A 167 -5.98 8.59 13.92
CA ALA A 167 -7.18 7.93 13.44
C ALA A 167 -7.45 6.62 14.21
N LEU A 168 -6.45 5.73 14.35
CA LEU A 168 -6.58 4.48 15.12
C LEU A 168 -7.11 4.72 16.53
N ASN A 169 -6.65 5.77 17.20
CA ASN A 169 -7.10 6.15 18.54
C ASN A 169 -8.59 6.57 18.59
N ASN A 170 -9.18 6.97 17.47
CA ASN A 170 -10.56 7.45 17.40
C ASN A 170 -11.55 6.45 16.77
N ILE A 171 -11.09 5.49 15.96
CA ILE A 171 -11.98 4.60 15.18
C ILE A 171 -13.06 3.94 16.05
N ALA A 172 -12.67 3.25 17.13
CA ALA A 172 -13.58 2.43 17.94
C ALA A 172 -14.64 3.24 18.70
N VAL A 173 -14.38 4.53 18.96
CA VAL A 173 -15.36 5.43 19.60
C VAL A 173 -16.21 6.20 18.59
N THR A 174 -15.78 6.27 17.33
CA THR A 174 -16.47 7.02 16.28
C THR A 174 -17.45 6.17 15.48
N THR A 175 -17.09 4.94 15.12
CA THR A 175 -17.93 4.08 14.28
C THR A 175 -17.80 2.62 14.65
N LYS A 176 -18.88 1.86 14.39
CA LYS A 176 -18.88 0.41 14.50
C LYS A 176 -18.49 -0.30 13.21
N ARG A 177 -18.56 0.37 12.05
CA ARG A 177 -18.37 -0.28 10.74
C ARG A 177 -17.22 0.37 9.99
N PHE A 178 -16.03 -0.23 10.10
CA PHE A 178 -14.80 0.25 9.48
C PHE A 178 -13.87 -0.92 9.14
N ILE A 179 -13.33 -0.94 7.93
CA ILE A 179 -12.37 -1.96 7.49
C ILE A 179 -11.06 -1.25 7.15
N LEU A 180 -9.99 -1.58 7.90
CA LEU A 180 -8.63 -1.19 7.58
C LEU A 180 -7.87 -2.38 6.99
N VAL A 181 -7.36 -2.23 5.79
CA VAL A 181 -6.43 -3.18 5.17
C VAL A 181 -5.02 -2.64 5.36
N LEU A 182 -4.22 -3.37 6.15
CA LEU A 182 -2.77 -3.20 6.23
C LEU A 182 -2.13 -4.05 5.12
N ASN A 183 -1.61 -3.39 4.09
CA ASN A 183 -0.82 -3.99 3.03
C ASN A 183 0.66 -3.96 3.42
N ASP A 184 1.14 -5.04 4.04
CA ASP A 184 2.54 -5.17 4.45
C ASP A 184 3.36 -5.81 3.33
N ASN A 185 4.38 -5.07 2.87
CA ASN A 185 5.38 -5.58 1.94
C ASN A 185 6.81 -5.25 2.39
N GLU A 186 7.00 -4.79 3.63
CA GLU A 186 8.29 -4.34 4.21
C GLU A 186 8.92 -3.06 3.58
N TRP A 187 8.27 -2.40 2.61
CA TRP A 187 8.83 -1.24 1.88
C TRP A 187 7.96 0.02 1.92
N SER A 188 8.62 1.18 2.00
CA SER A 188 8.10 2.46 1.55
C SER A 188 8.66 2.78 0.15
N ILE A 189 9.45 3.85 0.01
CA ILE A 189 10.40 4.04 -1.09
C ILE A 189 11.66 3.23 -0.77
N ASP A 190 12.24 3.48 0.40
CA ASP A 190 13.31 2.73 1.04
C ASP A 190 12.74 1.64 1.98
N ARG A 191 13.59 0.83 2.62
CA ARG A 191 13.12 -0.14 3.63
C ARG A 191 12.53 0.57 4.83
N ASN A 192 11.42 0.06 5.35
CA ASN A 192 10.77 0.68 6.51
C ASN A 192 11.65 0.61 7.76
N VAL A 193 11.63 1.71 8.53
CA VAL A 193 12.44 1.90 9.74
C VAL A 193 11.56 2.04 10.98
N GLY A 194 12.16 1.93 12.15
CA GLY A 194 11.47 2.14 13.43
C GLY A 194 10.90 0.88 14.08
N ALA A 195 10.25 1.06 15.22
CA ALA A 195 9.75 -0.04 16.04
C ALA A 195 8.53 -0.74 15.43
N ILE A 196 7.69 0.00 14.71
CA ILE A 196 6.49 -0.55 14.05
C ILE A 196 6.88 -1.51 12.92
N ALA A 197 7.87 -1.15 12.10
CA ALA A 197 8.39 -2.06 11.07
C ALA A 197 8.91 -3.38 11.68
N LYS A 198 9.69 -3.29 12.78
CA LYS A 198 10.15 -4.48 13.52
C LYS A 198 9.00 -5.30 14.10
N TYR A 199 7.95 -4.64 14.56
CA TYR A 199 6.76 -5.28 15.10
C TYR A 199 6.01 -6.07 14.03
N PHE A 200 5.76 -5.49 12.85
CA PHE A 200 5.11 -6.20 11.74
C PHE A 200 5.93 -7.37 11.23
N HIS A 201 7.25 -7.19 11.04
CA HIS A 201 8.15 -8.29 10.68
C HIS A 201 8.12 -9.43 11.73
N ALA A 202 8.04 -9.11 13.02
CA ALA A 202 7.91 -10.12 14.07
C ALA A 202 6.58 -10.88 14.02
N LEU A 203 5.47 -10.21 13.64
CA LEU A 203 4.19 -10.87 13.42
C LEU A 203 4.24 -11.83 12.22
N GLN A 204 4.91 -11.42 11.13
CA GLN A 204 5.06 -12.24 9.92
C GLN A 204 5.93 -13.47 10.14
N THR A 205 7.03 -13.34 10.88
CA THR A 205 8.04 -14.41 11.04
C THR A 205 7.84 -15.32 12.25
N SER A 206 6.94 -14.96 13.16
CA SER A 206 6.68 -15.76 14.35
C SER A 206 6.05 -17.11 13.99
N SER A 207 6.62 -18.21 14.47
CA SER A 207 6.09 -19.57 14.27
C SER A 207 4.70 -19.78 14.89
N THR A 208 4.36 -19.00 15.91
CA THR A 208 2.99 -18.93 16.44
C THR A 208 1.99 -18.41 15.40
N TYR A 209 2.46 -17.55 14.50
CA TYR A 209 1.68 -16.97 13.40
C TYR A 209 1.84 -17.74 12.08
N ALA A 210 2.91 -18.50 11.87
CA ALA A 210 3.09 -19.35 10.69
C ALA A 210 1.98 -20.43 10.54
N HIS A 211 1.47 -20.95 11.65
CA HIS A 211 0.34 -21.90 11.68
C HIS A 211 -1.05 -21.25 11.44
N ILE A 212 -1.10 -19.93 11.22
CA ILE A 212 -2.35 -19.20 10.94
C ILE A 212 -2.75 -19.34 9.48
N HIS A 213 -1.79 -19.49 8.55
CA HIS A 213 -2.08 -19.73 7.15
C HIS A 213 -2.94 -20.99 6.96
N ASP A 214 -2.60 -22.06 7.69
CA ASP A 214 -3.31 -23.34 7.67
C ASP A 214 -4.71 -23.23 8.33
N LYS A 215 -4.85 -22.46 9.41
CA LYS A 215 -6.13 -22.27 10.11
C LYS A 215 -7.10 -21.32 9.40
N ALA A 216 -6.59 -20.33 8.67
CA ALA A 216 -7.39 -19.48 7.80
C ALA A 216 -7.97 -20.30 6.63
N ALA A 217 -7.18 -21.21 6.06
CA ALA A 217 -7.63 -22.17 5.06
C ALA A 217 -8.71 -23.14 5.63
N GLU A 218 -8.55 -23.65 6.86
CA GLU A 218 -9.59 -24.47 7.51
C GLU A 218 -10.90 -23.68 7.78
N PHE A 219 -10.80 -22.41 8.16
CA PHE A 219 -11.98 -21.54 8.32
C PHE A 219 -12.71 -21.34 6.98
N VAL A 220 -11.95 -21.16 5.91
CA VAL A 220 -12.42 -21.06 4.53
C VAL A 220 -13.17 -22.34 4.09
N GLU A 221 -12.62 -23.53 4.34
CA GLU A 221 -13.30 -24.79 4.04
C GLU A 221 -14.64 -24.92 4.80
N ARG A 222 -14.68 -24.45 6.04
CA ARG A 222 -15.88 -24.50 6.89
C ARG A 222 -17.00 -23.57 6.41
N LEU A 223 -16.65 -22.46 5.75
CA LEU A 223 -17.60 -21.52 5.13
C LEU A 223 -18.08 -22.03 3.77
N ALA A 224 -17.20 -22.64 2.96
CA ALA A 224 -17.54 -23.19 1.66
C ALA A 224 -18.49 -24.41 1.73
N GLY A 225 -18.45 -25.19 2.82
CA GLY A 225 -19.22 -26.43 2.96
C GLY A 225 -20.68 -26.32 3.42
N LYS A 226 -21.21 -25.13 3.78
CA LYS A 226 -22.58 -24.98 4.31
C LYS A 226 -23.30 -23.76 3.75
N SER A 227 -24.56 -23.97 3.34
CA SER A 227 -25.46 -22.91 2.88
C SER A 227 -25.51 -21.75 3.89
N ILE A 228 -25.30 -20.55 3.37
CA ILE A 228 -24.98 -19.28 4.06
C ILE A 228 -25.98 -18.89 5.18
N ARG A 229 -27.19 -19.46 5.19
CA ARG A 229 -28.27 -19.05 6.08
C ARG A 229 -28.11 -19.35 7.57
N ASN A 230 -27.19 -20.23 7.99
CA ASN A 230 -27.08 -20.67 9.40
C ASN A 230 -25.73 -20.34 10.08
N ILE A 231 -24.98 -19.37 9.54
CA ILE A 231 -23.56 -19.16 9.88
C ILE A 231 -23.34 -18.25 11.11
N ALA A 232 -24.30 -17.37 11.45
CA ALA A 232 -24.12 -16.34 12.49
C ALA A 232 -23.77 -16.91 13.88
N SER A 233 -24.35 -18.03 14.31
CA SER A 233 -24.17 -18.55 15.68
C SER A 233 -23.01 -19.53 15.87
N ARG A 234 -22.34 -19.98 14.80
CA ARG A 234 -21.21 -20.94 14.88
C ARG A 234 -19.87 -20.37 14.44
N VAL A 235 -19.84 -19.23 13.74
CA VAL A 235 -18.60 -18.52 13.39
C VAL A 235 -17.96 -17.84 14.60
N GLU A 236 -18.78 -17.44 15.57
CA GLU A 236 -18.30 -16.80 16.80
C GLU A 236 -17.23 -17.62 17.55
N SER A 237 -17.29 -18.95 17.48
CA SER A 237 -16.28 -19.82 18.11
C SER A 237 -15.04 -20.09 17.23
N GLY A 238 -15.13 -19.87 15.90
CA GLY A 238 -14.01 -20.04 14.96
C GLY A 238 -13.18 -18.77 14.79
N ALA A 239 -13.84 -17.61 14.73
CA ALA A 239 -13.19 -16.30 14.68
C ALA A 239 -12.40 -15.99 15.96
N LYS A 240 -12.84 -16.50 17.13
CA LYS A 240 -12.10 -16.39 18.40
C LYS A 240 -10.67 -16.98 18.35
N ASN A 241 -10.38 -17.91 17.43
CA ASN A 241 -9.04 -18.47 17.26
C ASN A 241 -8.12 -17.65 16.33
N LEU A 242 -8.66 -16.62 15.65
CA LEU A 242 -7.92 -15.63 14.86
C LEU A 242 -7.72 -14.30 15.63
N LEU A 243 -8.42 -14.12 16.75
CA LEU A 243 -8.32 -12.95 17.60
C LEU A 243 -7.16 -13.11 18.59
N PHE A 244 -6.20 -12.19 18.55
CA PHE A 244 -5.01 -12.23 19.38
C PHE A 244 -4.98 -11.01 20.32
N PRO A 245 -5.42 -11.14 21.59
CA PRO A 245 -5.70 -10.00 22.50
C PRO A 245 -4.49 -9.12 22.90
N ASN A 246 -3.30 -9.39 22.34
CA ASN A 246 -2.05 -8.65 22.57
C ASN A 246 -1.47 -8.03 21.29
N VAL A 247 -2.22 -8.01 20.19
CA VAL A 247 -1.85 -7.26 18.99
C VAL A 247 -2.17 -5.77 19.21
N LEU A 248 -1.33 -4.88 18.67
CA LEU A 248 -1.44 -3.42 18.83
C LEU A 248 -2.85 -2.90 18.52
N PHE A 249 -3.45 -3.39 17.43
CA PHE A 249 -4.77 -2.97 16.97
C PHE A 249 -5.91 -3.29 17.94
N GLU A 250 -5.82 -4.40 18.67
CA GLU A 250 -6.81 -4.77 19.70
C GLU A 250 -6.79 -3.76 20.85
N LYS A 251 -5.63 -3.15 21.14
CA LYS A 251 -5.52 -2.08 22.15
C LYS A 251 -6.17 -0.76 21.70
N PHE A 252 -6.32 -0.57 20.38
CA PHE A 252 -7.10 0.52 19.80
C PHE A 252 -8.60 0.17 19.64
N GLY A 253 -9.03 -1.01 20.10
CA GLY A 253 -10.42 -1.46 19.99
C GLY A 253 -10.80 -1.93 18.58
N MET A 254 -9.82 -2.32 17.76
CA MET A 254 -10.06 -2.92 16.45
C MET A 254 -9.72 -4.40 16.45
N HIS A 255 -10.61 -5.21 15.87
CA HIS A 255 -10.40 -6.65 15.74
C HIS A 255 -9.38 -6.96 14.65
N TYR A 256 -8.34 -7.69 14.99
CA TYR A 256 -7.24 -8.02 14.08
C TYR A 256 -7.44 -9.38 13.42
N TYR A 257 -7.23 -9.42 12.10
CA TYR A 257 -7.27 -10.63 11.27
C TYR A 257 -6.00 -10.71 10.42
N GLY A 258 -5.33 -11.86 10.44
CA GLY A 258 -4.13 -12.13 9.64
C GLY A 258 -2.86 -12.41 10.48
N PRO A 259 -1.66 -12.33 9.88
CA PRO A 259 -1.41 -12.03 8.47
C PRO A 259 -1.92 -13.15 7.52
N ILE A 260 -2.39 -12.79 6.33
CA ILE A 260 -2.75 -13.73 5.25
C ILE A 260 -1.99 -13.41 3.95
N ASP A 261 -1.86 -14.37 3.03
CA ASP A 261 -1.28 -14.14 1.71
C ASP A 261 -2.16 -13.22 0.85
N GLY A 262 -1.62 -12.06 0.48
CA GLY A 262 -2.26 -11.07 -0.38
C GLY A 262 -2.31 -11.42 -1.86
N HIS A 263 -1.83 -12.59 -2.23
CA HIS A 263 -1.85 -13.11 -3.59
C HIS A 263 -2.74 -14.33 -3.77
N ASP A 264 -3.44 -14.75 -2.71
CA ASP A 264 -4.49 -15.76 -2.79
C ASP A 264 -5.85 -15.05 -2.92
N ILE A 265 -6.34 -14.94 -4.17
CA ILE A 265 -7.59 -14.24 -4.49
C ILE A 265 -8.78 -14.89 -3.77
N ASP A 266 -8.83 -16.22 -3.67
CA ASP A 266 -9.95 -16.94 -3.06
C ASP A 266 -9.99 -16.69 -1.54
N LEU A 267 -8.83 -16.80 -0.88
CA LEU A 267 -8.70 -16.47 0.54
C LEU A 267 -9.08 -15.01 0.83
N LEU A 268 -8.62 -14.07 0.01
CA LEU A 268 -8.95 -12.65 0.14
C LEU A 268 -10.44 -12.39 -0.04
N VAL A 269 -11.08 -12.93 -1.09
CA VAL A 269 -12.51 -12.75 -1.35
C VAL A 269 -13.33 -13.28 -0.16
N LYS A 270 -13.06 -14.51 0.29
CA LYS A 270 -13.77 -15.10 1.43
C LYS A 270 -13.57 -14.31 2.71
N THR A 271 -12.36 -13.80 2.94
CA THR A 271 -12.05 -12.96 4.10
C THR A 271 -12.81 -11.64 4.02
N PHE A 272 -12.82 -10.96 2.88
CA PHE A 272 -13.56 -9.72 2.72
C PHE A 272 -15.08 -9.90 2.85
N GLU A 273 -15.67 -10.96 2.32
CA GLU A 273 -17.10 -11.27 2.53
C GLU A 273 -17.40 -11.44 4.03
N PHE A 274 -16.54 -12.13 4.78
CA PHE A 274 -16.69 -12.25 6.22
C PHE A 274 -16.55 -10.90 6.96
N LEU A 275 -15.55 -10.08 6.59
CA LEU A 275 -15.29 -8.78 7.22
C LEU A 275 -16.38 -7.75 6.93
N LYS A 276 -17.03 -7.84 5.77
CA LYS A 276 -18.13 -6.98 5.34
C LYS A 276 -19.32 -7.03 6.31
N ASP A 277 -19.58 -8.19 6.91
CA ASP A 277 -20.70 -8.43 7.82
C ASP A 277 -20.40 -8.11 9.30
N GLN A 278 -19.20 -7.62 9.62
CA GLN A 278 -18.84 -7.31 11.01
C GLN A 278 -19.47 -5.99 11.48
N ASP A 279 -19.92 -5.96 12.74
CA ASP A 279 -20.51 -4.80 13.42
C ASP A 279 -19.54 -4.12 14.40
N GLN A 280 -18.24 -4.30 14.14
CA GLN A 280 -17.12 -3.72 14.86
C GLN A 280 -15.99 -3.34 13.89
N PRO A 281 -15.13 -2.35 14.22
CA PRO A 281 -13.99 -2.02 13.40
C PRO A 281 -12.98 -3.17 13.31
N VAL A 282 -12.49 -3.42 12.11
CA VAL A 282 -11.56 -4.53 11.82
C VAL A 282 -10.30 -4.06 11.13
N VAL A 283 -9.19 -4.75 11.39
CA VAL A 283 -7.94 -4.64 10.65
C VAL A 283 -7.66 -5.99 9.99
N LEU A 284 -7.50 -6.00 8.67
CA LEU A 284 -6.98 -7.12 7.90
C LEU A 284 -5.51 -6.87 7.57
N HIS A 285 -4.63 -7.72 8.06
CA HIS A 285 -3.21 -7.72 7.72
C HIS A 285 -2.94 -8.65 6.54
N VAL A 286 -2.52 -8.07 5.44
CA VAL A 286 -2.24 -8.75 4.17
C VAL A 286 -0.76 -8.63 3.85
N ILE A 287 -0.11 -9.76 3.55
CA ILE A 287 1.30 -9.79 3.12
C ILE A 287 1.36 -9.77 1.60
N THR A 288 2.06 -8.82 1.01
CA THR A 288 2.28 -8.75 -0.45
C THR A 288 3.75 -8.64 -0.82
N GLU A 289 4.07 -8.98 -2.07
CA GLU A 289 5.41 -8.86 -2.64
C GLU A 289 5.46 -7.68 -3.62
N LYS A 290 6.21 -6.64 -3.26
CA LYS A 290 6.44 -5.49 -4.14
C LYS A 290 7.16 -5.93 -5.42
N GLY A 291 6.58 -5.62 -6.58
CA GLY A 291 7.11 -6.04 -7.88
C GLY A 291 6.73 -7.46 -8.33
N ARG A 292 5.78 -8.11 -7.66
CA ARG A 292 5.37 -9.50 -7.97
C ARG A 292 5.13 -9.75 -9.45
N GLY A 293 5.68 -10.86 -9.94
CA GLY A 293 5.53 -11.29 -11.33
C GLY A 293 6.45 -10.56 -12.32
N TYR A 294 7.39 -9.74 -11.83
CA TYR A 294 8.37 -9.07 -12.67
C TYR A 294 9.75 -9.02 -12.01
N GLU A 295 10.65 -9.91 -12.45
CA GLU A 295 11.95 -10.12 -11.81
C GLU A 295 12.80 -8.84 -11.68
N PRO A 296 12.88 -7.94 -12.69
CA PRO A 296 13.62 -6.68 -12.52
C PRO A 296 13.10 -5.81 -11.37
N ALA A 297 11.78 -5.81 -11.13
CA ALA A 297 11.18 -5.07 -10.02
C ALA A 297 11.41 -5.74 -8.66
N LYS A 298 11.37 -7.08 -8.61
CA LYS A 298 11.70 -7.84 -7.39
C LYS A 298 13.16 -7.66 -6.97
N ALA A 299 14.07 -7.67 -7.93
CA ALA A 299 15.50 -7.50 -7.69
C ALA A 299 15.86 -6.08 -7.24
N ASN A 300 15.08 -5.06 -7.66
CA ASN A 300 15.33 -3.65 -7.32
C ASN A 300 14.06 -2.89 -6.88
N PRO A 301 13.44 -3.22 -5.73
CA PRO A 301 12.15 -2.66 -5.32
C PRO A 301 12.14 -1.13 -5.13
N MET A 302 13.28 -0.57 -4.72
CA MET A 302 13.48 0.89 -4.58
C MET A 302 13.41 1.59 -5.93
N LYS A 303 14.16 1.09 -6.93
CA LYS A 303 14.15 1.64 -8.29
C LYS A 303 12.74 1.62 -8.88
N PHE A 304 12.06 0.50 -8.72
CA PHE A 304 10.72 0.29 -9.28
C PHE A 304 9.58 0.91 -8.45
N HIS A 305 9.88 1.62 -7.36
CA HIS A 305 8.87 2.41 -6.64
C HIS A 305 8.33 3.55 -7.51
N GLY A 306 9.18 4.21 -8.32
CA GLY A 306 8.80 5.39 -9.11
C GLY A 306 9.79 5.71 -10.22
N LEU A 307 10.06 4.74 -11.10
CA LEU A 307 11.00 4.90 -12.21
C LEU A 307 10.41 5.67 -13.40
N GLY A 308 11.30 6.29 -14.18
CA GLY A 308 10.98 6.76 -15.52
C GLY A 308 10.91 5.63 -16.55
N PRO A 309 10.87 5.93 -17.85
CA PRO A 309 10.84 4.92 -18.92
C PRO A 309 11.96 3.88 -18.79
N TYR A 310 11.67 2.62 -19.14
CA TYR A 310 12.60 1.49 -18.98
C TYR A 310 12.44 0.44 -20.07
N LYS A 311 13.45 -0.43 -20.23
CA LYS A 311 13.37 -1.63 -21.08
C LYS A 311 12.64 -2.75 -20.32
N THR A 312 11.60 -3.33 -20.92
CA THR A 312 10.75 -4.32 -20.24
C THR A 312 11.50 -5.61 -19.92
N GLU A 313 12.52 -5.98 -20.70
CA GLU A 313 13.30 -7.20 -20.51
C GLU A 313 14.26 -7.10 -19.32
N THR A 314 14.93 -5.97 -19.17
CA THR A 314 16.06 -5.80 -18.26
C THR A 314 15.76 -4.87 -17.08
N GLY A 315 14.72 -4.04 -17.18
CA GLY A 315 14.47 -2.97 -16.22
C GLY A 315 15.47 -1.80 -16.30
N GLU A 316 16.32 -1.77 -17.32
CA GLU A 316 17.27 -0.69 -17.52
C GLU A 316 16.56 0.60 -17.88
N THR A 317 16.99 1.68 -17.24
CA THR A 317 16.53 3.05 -17.51
C THR A 317 17.60 3.77 -18.31
N PRO A 318 17.25 4.80 -19.11
CA PRO A 318 18.25 5.64 -19.75
C PRO A 318 19.30 6.15 -18.75
N PRO A 319 20.57 6.27 -19.17
CA PRO A 319 21.63 6.76 -18.29
C PRO A 319 21.30 8.15 -17.73
N GLY A 320 21.71 8.40 -16.49
CA GLY A 320 21.53 9.69 -15.83
C GLY A 320 22.30 10.81 -16.52
N GLY A 321 21.82 12.05 -16.33
CA GLY A 321 22.50 13.26 -16.79
C GLY A 321 23.42 13.85 -15.72
N ASP A 322 23.53 15.19 -15.72
CA ASP A 322 24.28 15.94 -14.72
C ASP A 322 23.80 15.65 -13.27
N PRO A 323 24.66 15.87 -12.26
CA PRO A 323 24.27 15.70 -10.87
C PRO A 323 23.02 16.50 -10.51
N THR A 324 22.10 15.88 -9.76
CA THR A 324 20.90 16.58 -9.29
C THR A 324 21.24 17.59 -8.20
N TYR A 325 20.38 18.59 -7.99
CA TYR A 325 20.51 19.53 -6.87
C TYR A 325 20.63 18.79 -5.52
N SER A 326 19.84 17.73 -5.32
CA SER A 326 19.91 16.88 -4.12
C SER A 326 21.28 16.21 -3.96
N GLN A 327 21.87 15.67 -5.04
CA GLN A 327 23.20 15.06 -4.99
C GLN A 327 24.29 16.09 -4.65
N ILE A 328 24.23 17.28 -5.27
CA ILE A 328 25.16 18.38 -4.98
C ILE A 328 25.02 18.79 -3.51
N TYR A 329 23.78 19.00 -3.04
CA TYR A 329 23.47 19.37 -1.66
C TYR A 329 24.00 18.34 -0.65
N GLY A 330 23.64 17.06 -0.80
CA GLY A 330 24.03 15.99 0.11
C GLY A 330 25.56 15.79 0.17
N THR A 331 26.24 15.88 -0.97
CA THR A 331 27.70 15.81 -1.04
C THR A 331 28.36 16.95 -0.25
N HIS A 332 27.85 18.18 -0.37
CA HIS A 332 28.42 19.32 0.34
C HIS A 332 28.08 19.30 1.82
N LEU A 333 26.86 18.89 2.19
CA LEU A 333 26.49 18.73 3.58
C LEU A 333 27.37 17.68 4.27
N GLY A 334 27.66 16.56 3.60
CA GLY A 334 28.59 15.53 4.11
C GLY A 334 29.99 16.10 4.39
N LYS A 335 30.52 16.93 3.47
CA LYS A 335 31.79 17.63 3.68
C LYS A 335 31.77 18.59 4.86
N PHE A 336 30.63 19.25 5.13
CA PHE A 336 30.47 20.10 6.31
C PHE A 336 30.37 19.27 7.59
N GLY A 337 29.63 18.15 7.56
CA GLY A 337 29.51 17.23 8.69
C GLY A 337 30.85 16.61 9.11
N LEU A 338 31.79 16.40 8.19
CA LEU A 338 33.16 15.96 8.51
C LEU A 338 34.01 17.02 9.22
N LYS A 339 33.65 18.30 9.09
CA LYS A 339 34.42 19.44 9.65
C LYS A 339 33.81 20.01 10.92
N ASP A 340 32.51 19.84 11.12
CA ASP A 340 31.76 20.35 12.27
C ASP A 340 30.96 19.20 12.91
N ASP A 341 31.38 18.82 14.12
CA ASP A 341 30.80 17.72 14.88
C ASP A 341 29.38 18.01 15.41
N LYS A 342 28.93 19.26 15.33
CA LYS A 342 27.58 19.68 15.69
C LYS A 342 26.57 19.50 14.56
N ILE A 343 27.03 19.30 13.32
CA ILE A 343 26.13 19.13 12.18
C ILE A 343 25.53 17.72 12.20
N VAL A 344 24.20 17.69 12.19
CA VAL A 344 23.38 16.48 12.07
C VAL A 344 22.42 16.62 10.91
N ALA A 345 22.08 15.52 10.25
CA ALA A 345 21.15 15.49 9.12
C ALA A 345 19.91 14.68 9.48
N VAL A 346 18.73 15.24 9.20
CA VAL A 346 17.42 14.63 9.52
C VAL A 346 16.59 14.58 8.24
N THR A 347 16.03 13.41 7.92
CA THR A 347 15.06 13.21 6.84
C THR A 347 13.79 12.54 7.37
N ALA A 348 12.71 12.66 6.60
CA ALA A 348 11.48 11.90 6.79
C ALA A 348 11.32 10.92 5.63
N ALA A 349 11.87 9.70 5.74
CA ALA A 349 11.80 8.60 4.77
C ALA A 349 12.28 8.91 3.33
N MET A 350 13.04 10.00 3.12
CA MET A 350 13.44 10.46 1.78
C MET A 350 14.96 10.64 1.61
N PRO A 351 15.84 9.75 2.10
CA PRO A 351 17.29 9.95 1.97
C PRO A 351 17.75 10.02 0.53
N SER A 352 17.22 9.17 -0.34
CA SER A 352 17.59 9.11 -1.75
C SER A 352 17.11 10.37 -2.51
N GLY A 353 15.89 10.82 -2.24
CA GLY A 353 15.29 12.00 -2.88
C GLY A 353 15.92 13.33 -2.43
N THR A 354 16.28 13.43 -1.16
CA THR A 354 16.92 14.62 -0.56
C THR A 354 18.45 14.62 -0.69
N GLY A 355 19.04 13.52 -1.16
CA GLY A 355 20.49 13.37 -1.33
C GLY A 355 21.24 13.07 -0.03
N LEU A 356 20.55 12.89 1.10
CA LEU A 356 21.18 12.57 2.38
C LEU A 356 21.83 11.19 2.44
N VAL A 357 21.60 10.31 1.44
CA VAL A 357 22.42 9.11 1.23
C VAL A 357 23.92 9.44 1.23
N GLU A 358 24.31 10.57 0.62
CA GLU A 358 25.72 10.97 0.57
C GLU A 358 26.24 11.42 1.95
N PHE A 359 25.42 12.08 2.76
CA PHE A 359 25.77 12.45 4.14
C PHE A 359 25.92 11.20 5.01
N GLN A 360 24.95 10.28 4.94
CA GLN A 360 24.92 9.05 5.72
C GLN A 360 26.17 8.19 5.50
N LYS A 361 26.69 8.13 4.26
CA LYS A 361 27.91 7.38 3.93
C LYS A 361 29.15 7.89 4.68
N VAL A 362 29.25 9.21 4.90
CA VAL A 362 30.46 9.83 5.47
C VAL A 362 30.33 10.19 6.96
N VAL A 363 29.11 10.43 7.44
CA VAL A 363 28.82 10.75 8.85
C VAL A 363 27.59 9.96 9.33
N PRO A 364 27.66 8.62 9.42
CA PRO A 364 26.50 7.77 9.73
C PRO A 364 25.92 8.01 11.13
N ASP A 365 26.77 8.30 12.13
CA ASP A 365 26.34 8.44 13.53
C ASP A 365 25.51 9.71 13.80
N ARG A 366 25.50 10.66 12.84
CA ARG A 366 24.76 11.94 12.93
C ARG A 366 23.68 12.07 11.86
N TYR A 367 23.27 10.95 11.29
CA TYR A 367 22.18 10.86 10.33
C TYR A 367 20.94 10.24 10.99
N TYR A 368 19.78 10.83 10.76
CA TYR A 368 18.51 10.38 11.32
C TYR A 368 17.44 10.30 10.22
N ASP A 369 16.87 9.11 10.06
CA ASP A 369 15.64 8.90 9.29
C ASP A 369 14.51 8.62 10.27
N VAL A 370 13.51 9.50 10.31
CA VAL A 370 12.39 9.38 11.24
C VAL A 370 11.17 8.69 10.65
N GLY A 371 11.27 8.13 9.44
CA GLY A 371 10.12 7.60 8.70
C GLY A 371 9.24 8.70 8.11
N ILE A 372 8.03 8.37 7.67
CA ILE A 372 7.10 9.35 7.08
C ILE A 372 6.40 10.11 8.23
N ALA A 373 7.16 10.98 8.88
CA ALA A 373 6.74 11.68 10.10
C ALA A 373 7.34 13.09 10.13
N GLU A 374 6.92 13.94 9.19
CA GLU A 374 7.44 15.29 8.97
C GLU A 374 7.27 16.20 10.19
N GLU A 375 6.13 16.11 10.91
CA GLU A 375 5.91 16.89 12.13
C GLU A 375 6.89 16.46 13.23
N HIS A 376 7.13 15.15 13.35
CA HIS A 376 8.13 14.63 14.27
C HIS A 376 9.54 15.04 13.87
N ALA A 377 9.89 15.00 12.58
CA ALA A 377 11.20 15.43 12.07
C ALA A 377 11.50 16.88 12.44
N ALA A 378 10.50 17.77 12.29
CA ALA A 378 10.60 19.17 12.67
C ALA A 378 10.84 19.35 14.17
N LEU A 379 10.01 18.74 15.02
CA LEU A 379 10.15 18.83 16.48
C LEU A 379 11.44 18.19 16.99
N PHE A 380 11.87 17.08 16.39
CA PHE A 380 13.13 16.39 16.67
C PHE A 380 14.33 17.30 16.37
N ALA A 381 14.34 17.94 15.19
CA ALA A 381 15.36 18.92 14.83
C ALA A 381 15.35 20.12 15.79
N CYS A 382 14.18 20.65 16.16
CA CYS A 382 14.11 21.70 17.19
C CYS A 382 14.73 21.25 18.52
N GLY A 383 14.45 20.02 18.95
CA GLY A 383 15.05 19.41 20.14
C GLY A 383 16.59 19.34 20.06
N GLN A 384 17.14 18.96 18.92
CA GLN A 384 18.58 18.96 18.69
C GLN A 384 19.17 20.37 18.72
N ALA A 385 18.50 21.35 18.09
CA ALA A 385 18.96 22.73 18.04
C ALA A 385 19.04 23.37 19.43
N VAL A 386 18.04 23.16 20.30
CA VAL A 386 18.06 23.70 21.67
C VAL A 386 19.12 23.05 22.56
N GLN A 387 19.62 21.86 22.18
CA GLN A 387 20.74 21.18 22.84
C GLN A 387 22.11 21.53 22.21
N GLY A 388 22.16 22.51 21.31
CA GLY A 388 23.41 23.06 20.77
C GLY A 388 23.96 22.34 19.54
N LEU A 389 23.21 21.41 18.94
CA LEU A 389 23.51 20.87 17.61
C LEU A 389 23.04 21.83 16.50
N LYS A 390 23.48 21.56 15.28
CA LYS A 390 23.14 22.30 14.04
C LYS A 390 22.39 21.35 13.09
N PRO A 391 21.09 21.13 13.31
CA PRO A 391 20.32 20.20 12.51
C PRO A 391 20.03 20.75 11.12
N PHE A 392 20.29 19.93 10.12
CA PHE A 392 19.82 20.10 8.75
C PHE A 392 18.63 19.15 8.54
N LEU A 393 17.43 19.67 8.74
CA LEU A 393 16.19 18.98 8.38
C LEU A 393 15.97 19.14 6.87
N THR A 394 15.93 18.03 6.14
CA THR A 394 15.84 18.02 4.68
C THR A 394 14.58 17.31 4.24
N ILE A 395 13.70 18.07 3.59
CA ILE A 395 12.34 17.67 3.26
C ILE A 395 11.95 18.32 1.92
N TYR A 396 10.85 17.88 1.30
CA TYR A 396 10.40 18.34 -0.02
C TYR A 396 9.64 19.67 0.04
#